data_AF-A0A934ZND0-F1
#
_entry.id   AF-A0A934ZND0-F1
#
_cell.length_a   1.000
_cell.length_b   1.000
_cell.length_c   1.000
_cell.angle_alpha   90.00
_cell.angle_beta   90.00
_cell.angle_gamma   90.00
#
_symmetry.space_group_name_H-M   'P 1'
#
loop_
_entity.id
_entity.type
_entity.pdbx_description
1 polymer ?
#
loop_
_entity_poly.entity_id
_entity_poly.type
_entity_poly.pdbx_seq_one_letter_code
_entity_poly.pdbx_strand_id
1 'polypeptide(L)'
;MSDEHVSRRKALTGGAAALAGVTAALAVSAVTRNAHADNASDATALNAVRTKAFEIIAVYDTLIGPLNREPMTAASGALLTHFQVQHRAAAERLGTQITALGGTPIAESAVNAPTAPTGFTRTGPNSIKYAANLERQASVANVARLNAIGSKDAAELVAAIVGTQTQHFTVLYLLARGIAGPGAMAAGMLTEIVPRAFVSIEAAPAVSLTSVADLTFT
;
A
#
# COMPACT_ATOMS: atom_id res chain seq x y z
N MET A 1 -47.38 2.26 -8.93
CA MET A 1 -46.17 2.47 -8.09
C MET A 1 -44.97 2.24 -8.98
N SER A 2 -44.26 3.31 -9.30
CA SER A 2 -43.31 3.41 -10.42
C SER A 2 -42.05 2.55 -10.21
N ASP A 3 -41.56 1.93 -11.30
CA ASP A 3 -40.33 1.10 -11.38
C ASP A 3 -39.08 1.75 -10.76
N GLU A 4 -39.09 3.06 -10.62
CA GLU A 4 -38.05 3.87 -9.99
C GLU A 4 -37.79 3.48 -8.51
N HIS A 5 -38.85 3.15 -7.75
CA HIS A 5 -38.71 2.73 -6.34
C HIS A 5 -38.17 1.30 -6.19
N VAL A 6 -38.33 0.46 -7.22
CA VAL A 6 -37.79 -0.90 -7.27
C VAL A 6 -36.32 -0.86 -7.70
N SER A 7 -35.97 0.01 -8.64
CA SER A 7 -34.59 0.24 -9.09
C SER A 7 -33.71 0.84 -7.97
N ARG A 8 -34.20 1.85 -7.22
CA ARG A 8 -33.47 2.42 -6.08
C ARG A 8 -33.27 1.41 -4.95
N ARG A 9 -34.27 0.56 -4.64
CA ARG A 9 -34.12 -0.52 -3.64
C ARG A 9 -33.16 -1.61 -4.11
N LYS A 10 -33.09 -1.91 -5.41
CA LYS A 10 -32.13 -2.86 -5.98
C LYS A 10 -30.70 -2.28 -6.04
N ALA A 11 -30.54 -0.98 -6.21
CA ALA A 11 -29.26 -0.28 -6.10
C ALA A 11 -28.75 -0.22 -4.64
N LEU A 12 -29.66 -0.03 -3.68
CA LEU A 12 -29.32 -0.06 -2.25
C LEU A 12 -29.05 -1.48 -1.71
N THR A 13 -29.67 -2.52 -2.26
CA THR A 13 -29.40 -3.92 -1.86
C THR A 13 -28.27 -4.56 -2.66
N GLY A 14 -28.00 -4.12 -3.89
CA GLY A 14 -26.86 -4.54 -4.71
C GLY A 14 -25.54 -3.82 -4.37
N GLY A 15 -25.61 -2.62 -3.79
CA GLY A 15 -24.44 -1.85 -3.35
C GLY A 15 -24.05 -2.04 -1.88
N ALA A 16 -24.99 -2.42 -1.01
CA ALA A 16 -24.72 -2.59 0.42
C ALA A 16 -24.15 -3.98 0.79
N ALA A 17 -24.14 -4.95 -0.14
CA ALA A 17 -23.67 -6.31 0.12
C ALA A 17 -22.22 -6.60 -0.35
N ALA A 18 -21.54 -5.64 -0.99
CA ALA A 18 -20.17 -5.84 -1.50
C ALA A 18 -19.07 -5.13 -0.68
N LEU A 19 -19.42 -4.52 0.46
CA LEU A 19 -18.45 -3.93 1.40
C LEU A 19 -18.21 -4.81 2.64
N ALA A 20 -18.58 -6.09 2.58
CA ALA A 20 -18.06 -7.08 3.53
C ALA A 20 -16.53 -7.10 3.34
N GLY A 21 -15.85 -6.44 4.28
CA GLY A 21 -14.49 -5.95 4.13
C GLY A 21 -13.52 -7.02 3.64
N VAL A 22 -12.75 -6.68 2.60
CA VAL A 22 -11.50 -7.39 2.36
C VAL A 22 -10.53 -6.94 3.45
N THR A 23 -10.60 -7.62 4.59
CA THR A 23 -9.55 -7.57 5.60
C THR A 23 -8.36 -8.33 5.03
N ALA A 24 -7.48 -7.63 4.32
CA ALA A 24 -6.17 -8.17 4.02
C ALA A 24 -5.31 -8.09 5.29
N ALA A 25 -5.55 -9.02 6.20
CA ALA A 25 -4.71 -9.24 7.37
C ALA A 25 -3.54 -10.13 6.94
N LEU A 26 -2.37 -9.53 6.73
CA LEU A 26 -1.12 -10.26 6.61
C LEU A 26 -0.60 -10.52 8.02
N ALA A 27 -0.67 -11.77 8.47
CA ALA A 27 -0.05 -12.20 9.72
C ALA A 27 1.47 -12.23 9.52
N VAL A 28 2.17 -11.39 10.28
CA VAL A 28 3.63 -11.48 10.43
C VAL A 28 3.90 -12.39 11.61
N SER A 29 4.65 -13.48 11.40
CA SER A 29 5.03 -14.38 12.48
C SER A 29 5.87 -13.65 13.54
N ALA A 30 5.56 -13.89 14.82
CA ALA A 30 6.40 -13.43 15.92
C ALA A 30 7.75 -14.17 15.88
N VAL A 31 8.80 -13.49 15.42
CA VAL A 31 10.17 -13.99 15.59
C VAL A 31 10.65 -13.54 16.98
N THR A 32 11.21 -14.46 17.76
CA THR A 32 11.95 -14.10 18.98
C THR A 32 13.12 -13.21 18.60
N ARG A 33 13.02 -11.93 18.98
CA ARG A 33 14.00 -10.89 18.65
C ARG A 33 14.90 -10.62 19.83
N ASN A 34 16.21 -10.62 19.60
CA ASN A 34 17.21 -10.46 20.64
C ASN A 34 17.48 -8.99 20.94
N ALA A 35 17.69 -8.67 22.22
CA ALA A 35 18.10 -7.34 22.67
C ALA A 35 19.51 -6.92 22.17
N HIS A 36 20.30 -7.86 21.63
CA HIS A 36 21.61 -7.64 21.01
C HIS A 36 21.53 -7.68 19.48
N ALA A 37 20.55 -6.98 18.90
CA ALA A 37 20.44 -6.88 17.45
C ALA A 37 21.65 -6.17 16.84
N ASP A 38 22.07 -6.61 15.64
CA ASP A 38 23.09 -5.89 14.87
C ASP A 38 22.48 -4.63 14.28
N ASN A 39 22.71 -3.51 14.96
CA ASN A 39 22.20 -2.19 14.56
C ASN A 39 22.60 -1.80 13.13
N ALA A 40 23.77 -2.21 12.65
CA ALA A 40 24.21 -1.88 11.31
C ALA A 40 23.44 -2.67 10.24
N SER A 41 23.20 -3.96 10.49
CA SER A 41 22.35 -4.80 9.64
C SER A 41 20.91 -4.29 9.62
N ASP A 42 20.34 -3.97 10.79
CA ASP A 42 18.98 -3.43 10.92
C ASP A 42 18.84 -2.08 10.22
N ALA A 43 19.79 -1.15 10.40
CA ALA A 43 19.79 0.14 9.71
C ALA A 43 19.85 -0.03 8.18
N THR A 44 20.60 -1.01 7.69
CA THR A 44 20.65 -1.36 6.26
C THR A 44 19.30 -1.87 5.76
N ALA A 45 18.66 -2.77 6.51
CA ALA A 45 17.34 -3.28 6.18
C ALA A 45 16.27 -2.16 6.17
N LEU A 46 16.27 -1.28 7.16
CA LEU A 46 15.36 -0.14 7.23
C LEU A 46 15.59 0.85 6.09
N ASN A 47 16.84 1.12 5.70
CA ASN A 47 17.14 1.94 4.54
C ASN A 47 16.56 1.32 3.26
N ALA A 48 16.62 0.00 3.10
CA ALA A 48 16.01 -0.67 1.95
C ALA A 48 14.47 -0.51 1.94
N VAL A 49 13.81 -0.57 3.10
CA VAL A 49 12.37 -0.29 3.23
C VAL A 49 12.07 1.17 2.86
N ARG A 50 12.89 2.11 3.33
CA ARG A 50 12.75 3.55 3.05
C ARG A 50 12.95 3.88 1.57
N THR A 51 13.94 3.24 0.91
CA THR A 51 14.11 3.33 -0.54
C THR A 51 12.85 2.90 -1.27
N LYS A 52 12.21 1.79 -0.87
CA LYS A 52 10.96 1.35 -1.51
C LYS A 52 9.80 2.33 -1.29
N ALA A 53 9.71 2.97 -0.12
CA ALA A 53 8.71 4.02 0.09
C ALA A 53 8.93 5.20 -0.88
N PHE A 54 10.17 5.65 -1.07
CA PHE A 54 10.48 6.72 -2.02
C PHE A 54 10.26 6.33 -3.49
N GLU A 55 10.57 5.09 -3.88
CA GLU A 55 10.23 4.59 -5.22
C GLU A 55 8.71 4.66 -5.47
N ILE A 56 7.89 4.28 -4.48
CA ILE A 56 6.42 4.36 -4.57
C ILE A 56 5.97 5.82 -4.68
N ILE A 57 6.49 6.70 -3.83
CA ILE A 57 6.18 8.14 -3.88
C ILE A 57 6.49 8.71 -5.25
N ALA A 58 7.67 8.39 -5.80
CA ALA A 58 8.10 8.86 -7.11
C ALA A 58 7.18 8.35 -8.23
N VAL A 59 6.74 7.08 -8.19
CA VAL A 59 5.73 6.59 -9.15
C VAL A 59 4.41 7.35 -8.99
N TYR A 60 3.91 7.50 -7.77
CA TYR A 60 2.64 8.18 -7.48
C TYR A 60 2.66 9.63 -7.95
N ASP A 61 3.76 10.36 -7.76
CA ASP A 61 3.93 11.73 -8.27
C ASP A 61 3.69 11.80 -9.77
N THR A 62 4.15 10.79 -10.53
CA THR A 62 3.88 10.76 -11.97
C THR A 62 2.42 10.43 -12.28
N LEU A 63 1.73 9.59 -11.49
CA LEU A 63 0.40 9.06 -11.81
C LEU A 63 -0.74 10.01 -11.39
N ILE A 64 -0.60 10.70 -10.27
CA ILE A 64 -1.66 11.52 -9.65
C ILE A 64 -2.15 12.62 -10.57
N GLY A 65 -1.24 13.40 -11.17
CA GLY A 65 -1.58 14.54 -12.02
C GLY A 65 -2.51 14.16 -13.18
N PRO A 66 -2.13 13.18 -14.04
CA PRO A 66 -3.01 12.65 -15.08
C PRO A 66 -4.35 12.12 -14.57
N LEU A 67 -4.36 11.32 -13.50
CA LEU A 67 -5.60 10.75 -12.94
C LEU A 67 -6.59 11.83 -12.47
N ASN A 68 -6.09 12.93 -11.92
CA ASN A 68 -6.91 14.04 -11.44
C ASN A 68 -7.51 14.89 -12.57
N ARG A 69 -6.95 14.85 -13.79
CA ARG A 69 -7.46 15.62 -14.93
C ARG A 69 -8.69 14.98 -15.57
N GLU A 70 -8.83 13.67 -15.45
CA GLU A 70 -9.96 12.93 -16.01
C GLU A 70 -11.04 12.72 -14.93
N PRO A 71 -12.28 13.21 -15.13
CA PRO A 71 -13.34 13.09 -14.13
C PRO A 71 -13.61 11.65 -13.67
N MET A 72 -13.48 10.68 -14.59
CA MET A 72 -13.71 9.27 -14.29
C MET A 72 -12.63 8.64 -13.40
N THR A 73 -11.45 9.24 -13.29
CA THR A 73 -10.33 8.73 -12.50
C THR A 73 -9.90 9.65 -11.37
N ALA A 74 -10.54 10.81 -11.22
CA ALA A 74 -10.18 11.81 -10.21
C ALA A 74 -10.26 11.24 -8.77
N ALA A 75 -11.24 10.39 -8.49
CA ALA A 75 -11.32 9.72 -7.19
C ALA A 75 -10.12 8.78 -6.93
N SER A 76 -9.64 8.10 -7.97
CA SER A 76 -8.44 7.26 -7.89
C SER A 76 -7.17 8.10 -7.72
N GLY A 77 -7.10 9.27 -8.37
CA GLY A 77 -6.00 10.21 -8.17
C GLY A 77 -5.98 10.77 -6.74
N ALA A 78 -7.14 11.11 -6.18
CA ALA A 78 -7.27 11.53 -4.77
C ALA A 78 -6.88 10.41 -3.78
N LEU A 79 -7.24 9.16 -4.10
CA LEU A 79 -6.81 7.98 -3.32
C LEU A 79 -5.28 7.81 -3.35
N LEU A 80 -4.64 7.92 -4.52
CA LEU A 80 -3.18 7.86 -4.62
C LEU A 80 -2.50 9.00 -3.87
N THR A 81 -3.07 10.21 -3.89
CA THR A 81 -2.58 11.33 -3.05
C THR A 81 -2.63 10.97 -1.56
N HIS A 82 -3.71 10.34 -1.10
CA HIS A 82 -3.82 9.90 0.30
C HIS A 82 -2.75 8.86 0.66
N PHE A 83 -2.60 7.82 -0.15
CA PHE A 83 -1.57 6.79 0.07
C PHE A 83 -0.14 7.35 -0.03
N GLN A 84 0.09 8.34 -0.90
CA GLN A 84 1.37 9.03 -0.98
C GLN A 84 1.75 9.73 0.33
N VAL A 85 0.78 10.39 0.99
CA VAL A 85 1.00 11.01 2.31
C VAL A 85 1.38 9.95 3.34
N GLN A 86 0.74 8.79 3.32
CA GLN A 86 1.06 7.67 4.22
C GLN A 86 2.47 7.11 3.97
N HIS A 87 2.91 7.00 2.72
CA HIS A 87 4.30 6.61 2.40
C HIS A 87 5.32 7.64 2.85
N ARG A 88 5.04 8.94 2.74
CA ARG A 88 5.94 10.00 3.26
C ARG A 88 6.07 9.91 4.78
N ALA A 89 4.96 9.71 5.50
CA ALA A 89 4.98 9.50 6.94
C ALA A 89 5.73 8.22 7.34
N ALA A 90 5.61 7.14 6.56
CA ALA A 90 6.38 5.91 6.76
C ALA A 90 7.89 6.15 6.55
N ALA A 91 8.26 6.85 5.48
CA ALA A 91 9.65 7.20 5.18
C ALA A 91 10.26 8.03 6.30
N GLU A 92 9.54 9.02 6.83
CA GLU A 92 9.97 9.84 7.97
C GLU A 92 10.28 8.97 9.21
N ARG A 93 9.33 8.13 9.63
CA ARG A 93 9.50 7.21 10.78
C ARG A 93 10.68 6.27 10.61
N LEU A 94 10.88 5.74 9.39
CA LEU A 94 12.05 4.92 9.07
C LEU A 94 13.34 5.71 9.22
N GLY A 95 13.37 6.98 8.82
CA GLY A 95 14.55 7.84 8.97
C GLY A 95 14.93 8.03 10.43
N THR A 96 13.95 8.37 11.27
CA THR A 96 14.16 8.48 12.71
C THR A 96 14.73 7.19 13.29
N GLN A 97 14.18 6.03 12.91
CA GLN A 97 14.65 4.74 13.41
C GLN A 97 16.06 4.38 12.91
N ILE A 98 16.38 4.66 11.65
CA ILE A 98 17.72 4.46 11.08
C ILE A 98 18.76 5.29 11.84
N THR A 99 18.46 6.56 12.11
CA THR A 99 19.34 7.43 12.90
C THR A 99 19.50 6.92 14.33
N ALA A 100 18.42 6.42 14.96
CA ALA A 100 18.49 5.84 16.30
C ALA A 100 19.40 4.59 16.38
N LEU A 101 19.50 3.83 15.28
CA LEU A 101 20.42 2.70 15.15
C LEU A 101 21.86 3.12 14.77
N GLY A 102 22.13 4.42 14.64
CA GLY A 102 23.45 4.95 14.24
C GLY A 102 23.72 4.92 12.75
N GLY A 103 22.71 4.62 11.92
CA GLY A 103 22.81 4.64 10.47
C GLY A 103 22.52 6.01 9.86
N THR A 104 22.84 6.15 8.57
CA THR A 104 22.50 7.33 7.77
C THR A 104 21.27 7.06 6.92
N PRO A 105 20.14 7.77 7.13
CA PRO A 105 18.94 7.60 6.32
C PRO A 105 19.18 8.05 4.88
N ILE A 106 18.75 7.24 3.90
CA ILE A 106 18.75 7.64 2.50
C ILE A 106 17.81 8.85 2.28
N ALA A 107 18.25 9.82 1.48
CA ALA A 107 17.43 10.97 1.11
C ALA A 107 16.47 10.61 -0.04
N GLU A 108 15.29 11.24 -0.08
CA GLU A 108 14.32 11.07 -1.18
C GLU A 108 14.92 11.44 -2.53
N SER A 109 15.69 12.53 -2.58
CA SER A 109 16.40 12.99 -3.78
C SER A 109 17.45 12.02 -4.33
N ALA A 110 17.86 11.02 -3.54
CA ALA A 110 18.78 9.98 -3.98
C ALA A 110 18.07 8.78 -4.61
N VAL A 111 16.73 8.76 -4.60
CA VAL A 111 15.93 7.66 -5.13
C VAL A 111 15.18 8.12 -6.38
N ASN A 112 15.39 7.39 -7.47
CA ASN A 112 14.68 7.63 -8.72
C ASN A 112 13.41 6.77 -8.79
N ALA A 113 12.43 7.21 -9.57
CA ALA A 113 11.32 6.34 -9.95
C ALA A 113 11.86 5.10 -10.66
N PRO A 114 11.35 3.90 -10.35
CA PRO A 114 11.68 2.69 -11.09
C PRO A 114 11.27 2.84 -12.55
N THR A 115 11.98 2.12 -13.43
CA THR A 115 11.59 2.01 -14.84
C THR A 115 10.16 1.51 -14.95
N ALA A 116 9.39 2.11 -15.85
CA ALA A 116 8.03 1.66 -16.13
C ALA A 116 8.02 0.16 -16.51
N PRO A 117 7.07 -0.63 -16.00
CA PRO A 117 6.97 -2.04 -16.33
C PRO A 117 6.81 -2.28 -17.84
N THR A 118 7.28 -3.42 -18.32
CA THR A 118 7.08 -3.83 -19.72
C THR A 118 5.59 -3.82 -20.07
N GLY A 119 5.25 -3.21 -21.21
CA GLY A 119 3.87 -3.09 -21.68
C GLY A 119 3.04 -2.00 -20.99
N PHE A 120 3.61 -1.26 -20.03
CA PHE A 120 2.90 -0.13 -19.41
C PHE A 120 2.73 1.01 -20.42
N THR A 121 1.48 1.24 -20.80
CA THR A 121 1.05 2.50 -21.44
C THR A 121 0.23 3.29 -20.43
N ARG A 122 0.55 4.57 -20.29
CA ARG A 122 -0.04 5.45 -19.28
C ARG A 122 -1.49 5.78 -19.65
N THR A 123 -2.41 5.03 -19.05
CA THR A 123 -3.86 5.26 -19.07
C THR A 123 -4.39 5.24 -17.63
N GLY A 124 -5.60 5.75 -17.39
CA GLY A 124 -6.24 5.66 -16.08
C GLY A 124 -6.23 4.23 -15.50
N PRO A 125 -6.81 3.24 -16.20
CA PRO A 125 -6.81 1.85 -15.74
C PRO A 125 -5.41 1.25 -15.53
N ASN A 126 -4.48 1.49 -16.46
CA ASN A 126 -3.12 0.96 -16.30
C ASN A 126 -2.36 1.63 -15.15
N SER A 127 -2.65 2.88 -14.84
CA SER A 127 -2.04 3.58 -13.70
C SER A 127 -2.45 2.94 -12.36
N ILE A 128 -3.72 2.55 -12.23
CA ILE A 128 -4.19 1.85 -11.02
C ILE A 128 -3.60 0.45 -10.91
N LYS A 129 -3.52 -0.30 -12.03
CA LYS A 129 -2.85 -1.60 -12.07
C LYS A 129 -1.37 -1.47 -11.69
N TYR A 130 -0.68 -0.44 -12.18
CA TYR A 130 0.72 -0.20 -11.87
C TYR A 130 0.90 0.10 -10.38
N ALA A 131 0.09 1.00 -9.82
CA ALA A 131 0.10 1.30 -8.39
C ALA A 131 -0.16 0.06 -7.53
N ALA A 132 -1.16 -0.77 -7.89
CA ALA A 132 -1.47 -2.01 -7.19
C ALA A 132 -0.27 -2.98 -7.21
N ASN A 133 0.31 -3.24 -8.38
CA ASN A 133 1.46 -4.14 -8.50
C ASN A 133 2.66 -3.64 -7.68
N LEU A 134 2.87 -2.32 -7.65
CA LEU A 134 3.96 -1.72 -6.89
C LEU A 134 3.80 -1.92 -5.38
N GLU A 135 2.60 -1.69 -4.83
CA GLU A 135 2.29 -1.93 -3.41
C GLU A 135 2.45 -3.40 -3.03
N ARG A 136 2.00 -4.32 -3.91
CA ARG A 136 2.18 -5.77 -3.72
C ARG A 136 3.65 -6.15 -3.66
N GLN A 137 4.43 -5.72 -4.65
CA GLN A 137 5.85 -6.03 -4.75
C GLN A 137 6.63 -5.47 -3.54
N ALA A 138 6.32 -4.24 -3.12
CA ALA A 138 6.91 -3.63 -1.94
C ALA A 138 6.56 -4.40 -0.67
N SER A 139 5.30 -4.79 -0.49
CA SER A 139 4.85 -5.60 0.65
C SER A 139 5.58 -6.93 0.72
N VAL A 140 5.70 -7.67 -0.40
CA VAL A 140 6.44 -8.94 -0.46
C VAL A 140 7.92 -8.75 -0.11
N ALA A 141 8.57 -7.74 -0.69
CA ALA A 141 9.97 -7.45 -0.41
C ALA A 141 10.20 -7.05 1.06
N ASN A 142 9.27 -6.30 1.64
CA ASN A 142 9.37 -5.83 3.03
C ASN A 142 9.09 -6.94 4.05
N VAL A 143 8.28 -7.96 3.73
CA VAL A 143 8.16 -9.16 4.58
C VAL A 143 9.51 -9.90 4.67
N ALA A 144 10.23 -10.04 3.55
CA ALA A 144 11.56 -10.66 3.59
C ALA A 144 12.55 -9.87 4.46
N ARG A 145 12.51 -8.53 4.38
CA ARG A 145 13.35 -7.65 5.22
C ARG A 145 12.97 -7.71 6.69
N LEU A 146 11.68 -7.75 6.99
CA LEU A 146 11.14 -7.89 8.34
C LEU A 146 11.67 -9.15 9.04
N ASN A 147 11.81 -10.26 8.32
CA ASN A 147 12.36 -11.50 8.86
C ASN A 147 13.86 -11.41 9.17
N ALA A 148 14.58 -10.45 8.59
CA ALA A 148 16.01 -10.26 8.81
C ALA A 148 16.31 -9.25 9.94
N ILE A 149 15.32 -8.48 10.40
CA ILE A 149 15.52 -7.44 11.42
C ILE A 149 15.54 -8.05 12.82
N GLY A 150 16.62 -7.76 13.57
CA GLY A 150 16.82 -8.22 14.93
C GLY A 150 16.11 -7.35 15.97
N SER A 151 16.06 -6.02 15.76
CA SER A 151 15.47 -5.08 16.70
C SER A 151 13.94 -5.17 16.74
N LYS A 152 13.38 -5.26 17.96
CA LYS A 152 11.93 -5.30 18.18
C LYS A 152 11.24 -4.08 17.58
N ASP A 153 11.71 -2.88 17.92
CA ASP A 153 11.10 -1.62 17.50
C ASP A 153 11.18 -1.42 15.98
N ALA A 154 12.35 -1.72 15.39
CA ALA A 154 12.56 -1.63 13.95
C ALA A 154 11.61 -2.57 13.20
N ALA A 155 11.42 -3.77 13.70
CA ALA A 155 10.57 -4.73 13.04
C ALA A 155 9.07 -4.56 13.33
N GLU A 156 8.67 -3.98 14.47
CA GLU A 156 7.29 -3.51 14.66
C GLU A 156 6.94 -2.37 13.68
N LEU A 157 7.88 -1.44 13.47
CA LEU A 157 7.74 -0.40 12.47
C LEU A 157 7.57 -0.99 11.06
N VAL A 158 8.43 -1.93 10.65
CA VAL A 158 8.34 -2.56 9.33
C VAL A 158 7.07 -3.40 9.19
N ALA A 159 6.64 -4.12 10.23
CA ALA A 159 5.39 -4.87 10.22
C ALA A 159 4.17 -3.95 9.99
N ALA A 160 4.12 -2.81 10.67
CA ALA A 160 3.06 -1.81 10.47
C ALA A 160 3.06 -1.28 9.02
N ILE A 161 4.24 -1.01 8.44
CA ILE A 161 4.38 -0.55 7.05
C ILE A 161 3.89 -1.60 6.06
N VAL A 162 4.30 -2.86 6.24
CA VAL A 162 3.81 -4.00 5.43
C VAL A 162 2.28 -4.11 5.50
N GLY A 163 1.70 -3.92 6.68
CA GLY A 163 0.25 -3.90 6.86
C GLY A 163 -0.44 -2.82 6.04
N THR A 164 0.04 -1.58 6.12
CA THR A 164 -0.49 -0.46 5.31
C THR A 164 -0.34 -0.72 3.81
N GLN A 165 0.82 -1.19 3.35
CA GLN A 165 1.05 -1.52 1.93
C GLN A 165 0.10 -2.62 1.42
N THR A 166 -0.17 -3.62 2.26
CA THR A 166 -1.13 -4.69 1.96
C THR A 166 -2.54 -4.15 1.79
N GLN A 167 -2.95 -3.23 2.68
CA GLN A 167 -4.25 -2.56 2.59
C GLN A 167 -4.34 -1.69 1.33
N HIS A 168 -3.28 -0.94 0.99
CA HIS A 168 -3.22 -0.17 -0.27
C HIS A 168 -3.37 -1.08 -1.49
N PHE A 169 -2.58 -2.15 -1.56
CA PHE A 169 -2.65 -3.14 -2.63
C PHE A 169 -4.09 -3.65 -2.78
N THR A 170 -4.73 -4.02 -1.68
CA THR A 170 -6.08 -4.57 -1.68
C THR A 170 -7.08 -3.59 -2.28
N VAL A 171 -7.08 -2.34 -1.83
CA VAL A 171 -7.99 -1.31 -2.37
C VAL A 171 -7.73 -1.08 -3.87
N LEU A 172 -6.47 -0.94 -4.27
CA LEU A 172 -6.11 -0.71 -5.66
C LEU A 172 -6.38 -1.93 -6.55
N TYR A 173 -6.21 -3.13 -6.05
CA TYR A 173 -6.49 -4.37 -6.74
C TYR A 173 -7.99 -4.51 -7.04
N LEU A 174 -8.85 -4.28 -6.04
CA LEU A 174 -10.30 -4.31 -6.22
C LEU A 174 -10.76 -3.25 -7.23
N LEU A 175 -10.15 -2.06 -7.17
CA LEU A 175 -10.42 -0.98 -8.11
C LEU A 175 -9.99 -1.34 -9.54
N ALA A 176 -8.77 -1.85 -9.71
CA ALA A 176 -8.26 -2.27 -11.01
C ALA A 176 -9.05 -3.43 -11.62
N ARG A 177 -9.72 -4.24 -10.80
CA ARG A 177 -10.59 -5.35 -11.24
C ARG A 177 -12.04 -4.92 -11.47
N GLY A 178 -12.40 -3.67 -11.17
CA GLY A 178 -13.78 -3.18 -11.27
C GLY A 178 -14.74 -3.83 -10.27
N ILE A 179 -14.21 -4.47 -9.23
CA ILE A 179 -15.00 -5.17 -8.19
C ILE A 179 -15.51 -4.16 -7.15
N ALA A 180 -14.70 -3.14 -6.86
CA ALA A 180 -15.09 -2.01 -6.02
C ALA A 180 -14.73 -0.71 -6.74
N GLY A 181 -15.60 0.29 -6.67
CA GLY A 181 -15.35 1.61 -7.22
C GLY A 181 -15.64 2.67 -6.17
N PRO A 182 -14.92 3.82 -6.18
CA PRO A 182 -15.25 4.93 -5.31
C PRO A 182 -16.69 5.39 -5.60
N GLY A 183 -17.59 5.21 -4.64
CA GLY A 183 -18.93 5.79 -4.67
C GLY A 183 -18.85 7.32 -4.57
N ALA A 184 -19.98 8.01 -4.76
CA ALA A 184 -20.03 9.49 -4.76
C ALA A 184 -19.44 10.15 -3.49
N MET A 185 -19.38 9.43 -2.37
CA MET A 185 -18.84 9.91 -1.09
C MET A 185 -17.36 9.54 -0.84
N ALA A 186 -16.72 8.77 -1.73
CA ALA A 186 -15.38 8.22 -1.49
C ALA A 186 -14.32 9.31 -1.29
N ALA A 187 -14.43 10.44 -2.00
CA ALA A 187 -13.53 11.58 -1.82
C ALA A 187 -13.64 12.21 -0.42
N GLY A 188 -14.83 12.18 0.21
CA GLY A 188 -15.06 12.68 1.57
C GLY A 188 -14.71 11.68 2.67
N MET A 189 -14.43 10.42 2.31
CA MET A 189 -14.14 9.32 3.24
C MET A 189 -12.71 8.81 3.10
N LEU A 190 -11.81 9.55 2.43
CA LEU A 190 -10.43 9.10 2.21
C LEU A 190 -9.69 8.75 3.51
N THR A 191 -9.99 9.44 4.60
CA THR A 191 -9.40 9.16 5.93
C THR A 191 -9.92 7.87 6.57
N GLU A 192 -11.08 7.38 6.13
CA GLU A 192 -11.66 6.11 6.55
C GLU A 192 -11.17 4.94 5.66
N ILE A 193 -10.54 5.25 4.53
CA ILE A 193 -9.94 4.26 3.63
C ILE A 193 -8.50 4.07 4.08
N VAL A 194 -8.19 2.88 4.62
CA VAL A 194 -6.86 2.56 5.18
C VAL A 194 -6.51 3.52 6.35
N PRO A 195 -7.35 3.58 7.42
CA PRO A 195 -7.18 4.58 8.48
C PRO A 195 -5.92 4.33 9.33
N ARG A 196 -5.49 3.06 9.45
CA ARG A 196 -4.23 2.61 10.07
C ARG A 196 -4.03 1.11 9.83
N ALA A 197 -2.78 0.66 9.83
CA ALA A 197 -2.45 -0.77 9.85
C ALA A 197 -2.99 -1.41 11.15
N PHE A 198 -3.77 -2.48 11.01
CA PHE A 198 -4.18 -3.36 12.12
C PHE A 198 -3.46 -4.70 11.95
N VAL A 199 -2.14 -4.71 12.13
CA VAL A 199 -1.36 -5.96 12.08
C VAL A 199 -1.28 -6.53 13.49
N SER A 200 -1.91 -7.69 13.70
CA SER A 200 -1.67 -8.52 14.89
C SER A 200 -0.49 -9.45 14.60
N ILE A 201 0.49 -9.49 15.50
CA ILE A 201 1.57 -10.48 15.48
C ILE A 201 0.99 -11.80 16.06
N GLU A 202 0.08 -12.45 15.35
CA GLU A 202 -0.47 -13.76 15.73
C GLU A 202 0.02 -14.86 14.79
N ALA A 203 0.17 -16.07 15.34
CA ALA A 203 0.53 -17.28 14.61
C ALA A 203 -0.65 -17.82 13.79
N ALA A 204 -1.10 -17.05 12.79
CA ALA A 204 -2.03 -17.53 11.77
C ALA A 204 -1.25 -18.02 10.53
N PRO A 205 -1.79 -18.96 9.73
CA PRO A 205 -1.18 -19.33 8.46
C PRO A 205 -1.11 -18.10 7.55
N ALA A 206 0.11 -17.59 7.33
CA ALA A 206 0.32 -16.42 6.49
C ALA A 206 0.01 -16.76 5.02
N VAL A 207 -1.02 -16.13 4.45
CA VAL A 207 -1.22 -16.14 3.00
C VAL A 207 -0.26 -15.13 2.40
N SER A 208 0.79 -15.62 1.75
CA SER A 208 1.77 -14.77 1.09
C SER A 208 1.21 -14.16 -0.19
N LEU A 209 1.41 -12.85 -0.37
CA LEU A 209 1.11 -12.13 -1.62
C LEU A 209 1.92 -12.66 -2.82
N THR A 210 2.97 -13.45 -2.61
CA THR A 210 3.75 -14.09 -3.69
C THR A 210 2.88 -14.95 -4.62
N SER A 211 1.77 -15.50 -4.12
CA SER A 211 0.83 -16.31 -4.89
C SER A 211 -0.12 -15.51 -5.79
N VAL A 212 -0.28 -14.20 -5.52
CA VAL A 212 -1.15 -13.33 -6.33
C VAL A 212 -0.38 -12.86 -7.56
N ALA A 213 -0.88 -13.09 -8.78
CA ALA A 213 -0.20 -12.61 -9.98
C ALA A 213 -0.28 -11.08 -10.12
N ASP A 214 0.74 -10.48 -10.75
CA ASP A 214 0.69 -9.07 -11.14
C ASP A 214 -0.44 -8.83 -12.14
N LEU A 215 -1.11 -7.69 -12.02
CA LEU A 215 -2.13 -7.24 -12.96
C LEU A 215 -1.48 -6.89 -14.31
N THR A 216 -2.04 -7.41 -15.40
CA THR A 216 -1.54 -7.18 -16.76
C THR A 216 -2.04 -5.84 -17.31
N PHE A 217 -1.14 -5.12 -17.97
CA PHE A 217 -1.48 -3.90 -18.69
C PHE A 217 -2.23 -4.21 -19.99
N THR A 218 -3.09 -3.29 -20.39
CA THR A 218 -3.96 -3.39 -21.58
C THR A 218 -3.83 -2.14 -22.42
#